data_AF-A0A1I5T1N5-F1
#
_entry.id   AF-A0A1I5T1N5-F1
#
_cell.length_a   1.000
_cell.length_b   1.000
_cell.length_c   1.000
_cell.angle_alpha   90.00
_cell.angle_beta   90.00
_cell.angle_gamma   90.00
#
_symmetry.space_group_name_H-M   'P 1'
#
loop_
_entity.id
_entity.type
_entity.pdbx_description
1 polymer ?
#
loop_
_entity_poly.entity_id
_entity_poly.type
_entity_poly.pdbx_seq_one_letter_code
_entity_poly.pdbx_strand_id
1 'polypeptide(L)'
;MINVLKIDNAATIDLTQSIQFVPSQIEKGLGLAGYSIVRQVIDRIQNRGESTGGLKLDTYALERDGRYSAPYGRKRRALGLRTDLVNLTVTGDLVNDYKVLDNSYELVTVGFGENDTADIAEYQEAYYGDEIFDPSDIEIDEAINELEGYILTILP
;
A
#
# COMPACT_ATOMS: atom_id res chain seq x y z
N MET A 1 12.25 -40.96 -19.39
CA MET A 1 13.71 -41.23 -19.40
C MET A 1 14.38 -39.94 -18.96
N ILE A 2 14.81 -39.87 -17.69
CA ILE A 2 15.44 -38.66 -17.13
C ILE A 2 16.94 -38.89 -17.23
N ASN A 3 17.63 -38.04 -18.00
CA ASN A 3 19.08 -38.06 -18.11
C ASN A 3 19.68 -37.54 -16.79
N VAL A 4 20.31 -38.44 -16.03
CA VAL A 4 21.08 -38.08 -14.85
C VAL A 4 22.50 -37.71 -15.30
N LEU A 5 22.80 -36.41 -15.30
CA LEU A 5 24.16 -35.88 -15.41
C LEU A 5 24.90 -36.23 -14.11
N LYS A 6 25.86 -37.15 -14.19
CA LYS A 6 26.84 -37.37 -13.12
C LYS A 6 27.97 -36.35 -13.26
N ILE A 7 28.18 -35.56 -12.22
CA ILE A 7 29.39 -34.76 -12.02
C ILE A 7 30.07 -35.32 -10.76
N ASP A 8 31.24 -35.91 -10.96
CA ASP A 8 32.07 -36.43 -9.86
C ASP A 8 32.60 -35.25 -9.02
N ASN A 9 32.37 -35.30 -7.70
CA ASN A 9 32.55 -34.25 -6.67
C ASN A 9 31.49 -33.14 -6.58
N ALA A 10 30.29 -33.31 -7.14
CA ALA A 10 29.23 -32.32 -6.99
C ALA A 10 28.46 -32.48 -5.67
N ALA A 11 28.39 -31.40 -4.87
CA ALA A 11 27.36 -31.26 -3.85
C ALA A 11 26.01 -31.49 -4.52
N THR A 12 25.29 -32.53 -4.10
CA THR A 12 23.94 -32.80 -4.56
C THR A 12 23.06 -31.67 -4.04
N ILE A 13 22.90 -30.61 -4.82
CA ILE A 13 21.91 -29.57 -4.54
C ILE A 13 20.56 -30.25 -4.73
N ASP A 14 19.86 -30.51 -3.62
CA ASP A 14 18.49 -31.01 -3.66
C ASP A 14 17.60 -29.90 -4.23
N LEU A 15 17.45 -29.92 -5.56
CA LEU A 15 16.65 -28.96 -6.31
C LEU A 15 15.20 -28.91 -5.81
N THR A 16 14.72 -29.96 -5.12
CA THR A 16 13.38 -30.00 -4.53
C THR A 16 13.23 -29.00 -3.38
N GLN A 17 14.27 -28.84 -2.55
CA GLN A 17 14.27 -27.83 -1.49
C GLN A 17 14.39 -26.42 -2.06
N SER A 18 15.20 -26.23 -3.10
CA SER A 18 15.32 -24.95 -3.81
C SER A 18 13.99 -24.54 -4.47
N ILE A 19 13.28 -25.49 -5.08
CA ILE A 19 11.97 -25.25 -5.71
C ILE A 19 10.88 -24.96 -4.67
N GLN A 20 10.93 -25.53 -3.46
CA GLN A 20 10.01 -25.15 -2.37
C GLN A 20 10.34 -23.79 -1.74
N PHE A 21 11.64 -23.44 -1.71
CA PHE A 21 12.10 -22.16 -1.17
C PHE A 21 11.62 -20.98 -2.02
N VAL A 22 11.74 -21.07 -3.35
CA VAL A 22 11.47 -19.95 -4.27
C VAL A 22 10.03 -19.40 -4.18
N PRO A 23 8.95 -20.20 -4.27
CA PRO A 23 7.57 -19.69 -4.18
C PRO A 23 7.29 -18.99 -2.86
N SER A 24 7.72 -19.58 -1.73
CA SER A 24 7.51 -18.97 -0.41
C SER A 24 8.26 -17.65 -0.22
N GLN A 25 9.44 -17.52 -0.83
CA GLN A 25 10.19 -16.27 -0.80
C GLN A 25 9.58 -15.22 -1.73
N ILE A 26 9.10 -15.62 -2.91
CA ILE A 26 8.39 -14.72 -3.83
C ILE A 26 7.11 -14.19 -3.18
N GLU A 27 6.29 -15.07 -2.59
CA GLU A 27 5.08 -14.69 -1.85
C GLU A 27 5.40 -13.71 -0.71
N LYS A 28 6.50 -13.94 0.03
CA LYS A 28 6.94 -13.00 1.06
C LYS A 28 7.38 -11.66 0.47
N GLY A 29 8.12 -11.66 -0.64
CA GLY A 29 8.53 -10.45 -1.34
C GLY A 29 7.32 -9.65 -1.84
N LEU A 30 6.35 -10.31 -2.46
CA LEU A 30 5.10 -9.71 -2.93
C LEU A 30 4.29 -9.12 -1.77
N GLY A 31 4.22 -9.83 -0.64
CA GLY A 31 3.61 -9.32 0.57
C GLY A 31 4.28 -8.03 1.06
N LEU A 32 5.62 -7.98 1.08
CA LEU A 32 6.37 -6.78 1.45
C LEU A 32 6.09 -5.61 0.49
N ALA A 33 6.05 -5.86 -0.82
CA ALA A 33 5.70 -4.86 -1.81
C ALA A 33 4.28 -4.32 -1.60
N GLY A 34 3.30 -5.20 -1.34
CA GLY A 34 1.93 -4.81 -1.03
C GLY A 34 1.84 -3.94 0.23
N TYR A 35 2.56 -4.29 1.30
CA TYR A 35 2.64 -3.45 2.50
C TYR A 35 3.32 -2.10 2.22
N SER A 36 4.30 -2.06 1.33
CA SER A 36 4.93 -0.82 0.91
C SER A 36 3.94 0.09 0.17
N ILE A 37 3.17 -0.47 -0.77
CA ILE A 37 2.09 0.25 -1.45
C ILE A 37 1.11 0.85 -0.45
N VAL A 38 0.58 0.04 0.47
CA VAL A 38 -0.34 0.49 1.52
C VAL A 38 0.25 1.68 2.29
N ARG A 39 1.50 1.55 2.74
CA ARG A 39 2.18 2.60 3.49
C ARG A 39 2.33 3.89 2.68
N GLN A 40 2.72 3.79 1.41
CA GLN A 40 2.98 4.93 0.55
C GLN A 40 1.69 5.68 0.17
N VAL A 41 0.63 4.95 -0.21
CA VAL A 41 -0.70 5.51 -0.49
C VAL A 41 -1.24 6.23 0.76
N ILE A 42 -1.13 5.58 1.92
CA ILE A 42 -1.54 6.18 3.20
C ILE A 42 -0.76 7.47 3.49
N ASP A 43 0.57 7.46 3.30
CA ASP A 43 1.40 8.65 3.49
C ASP A 43 0.99 9.79 2.54
N ARG A 44 0.80 9.48 1.25
CA ARG A 44 0.33 10.44 0.24
C ARG A 44 -0.97 11.11 0.66
N ILE A 45 -1.96 10.33 1.03
CA ILE A 45 -3.28 10.85 1.40
C ILE A 45 -3.21 11.61 2.72
N GLN A 46 -2.58 11.05 3.76
CA GLN A 46 -2.62 11.62 5.11
C GLN A 46 -1.69 12.81 5.30
N ASN A 47 -0.45 12.70 4.82
CA ASN A 47 0.61 13.66 5.10
C ASN A 47 0.72 14.70 3.99
N ARG A 48 0.56 14.26 2.73
CA ARG A 48 0.66 15.14 1.56
C ARG A 48 -0.69 15.68 1.08
N GLY A 49 -1.80 15.02 1.41
CA GLY A 49 -3.15 15.40 0.99
C GLY A 49 -3.26 15.41 -0.52
N GLU A 50 -2.74 14.36 -1.18
CA GLU A 50 -2.64 14.26 -2.63
C GLU A 50 -3.46 13.07 -3.15
N SER A 51 -4.10 13.27 -4.31
CA SER A 51 -4.66 12.21 -5.14
C SER A 51 -3.56 11.43 -5.87
N THR A 52 -3.93 10.36 -6.58
CA THR A 52 -3.04 9.60 -7.46
C THR A 52 -2.39 10.49 -8.53
N GLY A 53 -3.15 11.41 -9.10
CA GLY A 53 -2.66 12.40 -10.08
C GLY A 53 -1.86 13.56 -9.48
N GLY A 54 -1.67 13.58 -8.15
CA GLY A 54 -0.98 14.66 -7.44
C GLY A 54 -1.83 15.91 -7.19
N LEU A 55 -3.15 15.84 -7.46
CA LEU A 55 -4.08 16.91 -7.12
C LEU A 55 -4.17 17.07 -5.60
N LYS A 56 -4.12 18.31 -5.13
CA LYS A 56 -4.25 18.61 -3.69
C LYS A 56 -5.69 18.48 -3.26
N LEU A 57 -5.94 17.60 -2.29
CA LEU A 57 -7.22 17.40 -1.65
C LEU A 57 -7.47 18.56 -0.67
N ASP A 58 -7.94 19.68 -1.21
CA ASP A 58 -8.31 20.85 -0.42
C ASP A 58 -9.72 20.71 0.15
N THR A 59 -9.91 21.18 1.38
CA THR A 59 -11.25 21.21 1.97
C THR A 59 -12.04 22.36 1.33
N TYR A 60 -13.24 22.06 0.84
CA TYR A 60 -14.18 23.07 0.34
C TYR A 60 -14.81 23.93 1.46
N ALA A 61 -14.50 23.67 2.73
CA ALA A 61 -15.00 24.46 3.84
C ALA A 61 -14.41 25.88 3.81
N LEU A 62 -15.29 26.89 3.68
CA LEU A 62 -14.96 28.32 3.75
C LEU A 62 -14.19 28.68 5.03
N GLU A 63 -14.58 28.08 6.16
CA GLU A 63 -13.86 28.20 7.43
C GLU A 63 -13.30 26.83 7.84
N ARG A 64 -12.00 26.63 7.58
CA ARG A 64 -11.29 25.38 7.94
C ARG A 64 -11.45 25.04 9.43
N ASP A 65 -11.39 26.05 10.28
CA ASP A 65 -11.66 25.99 11.73
C ASP A 65 -12.85 26.90 12.13
N GLY A 66 -13.95 26.83 11.39
CA GLY A 66 -15.19 27.53 11.75
C GLY A 66 -15.76 27.08 13.11
N ARG A 67 -16.76 27.80 13.62
CA ARG A 67 -17.30 27.56 14.99
C ARG A 67 -17.68 26.10 15.27
N TYR A 68 -18.17 25.40 14.25
CA TYR A 68 -18.60 24.00 14.32
C TYR A 68 -17.47 23.00 14.01
N SER A 69 -16.44 23.37 13.24
CA SER A 69 -15.27 22.52 12.97
C SER A 69 -14.11 22.75 13.96
N ALA A 70 -14.12 23.83 14.75
CA ALA A 70 -13.11 24.14 15.75
C ALA A 70 -12.86 23.03 16.80
N PRO A 71 -13.86 22.26 17.27
CA PRO A 71 -13.60 21.07 18.08
C PRO A 71 -12.76 20.01 17.34
N TYR A 72 -13.07 19.74 16.08
CA TYR A 72 -12.36 18.77 15.24
C TYR A 72 -10.96 19.26 14.87
N GLY A 73 -10.80 20.53 14.50
CA GLY A 73 -9.50 21.16 14.25
C GLY A 73 -8.59 21.11 15.47
N ARG A 74 -9.14 21.34 16.68
CA ARG A 74 -8.40 21.16 17.94
C ARG A 74 -7.96 19.72 18.18
N LYS A 75 -8.84 18.73 17.94
CA LYS A 75 -8.51 17.30 18.05
C LYS A 75 -7.39 16.90 17.08
N ARG A 76 -7.47 17.32 15.81
CA ARG A 76 -6.43 17.08 14.79
C ARG A 76 -5.08 17.66 15.22
N ARG A 77 -5.06 18.94 15.62
CA ARG A 77 -3.84 19.59 16.10
C ARG A 77 -3.24 18.90 17.34
N ALA A 78 -4.07 18.43 18.26
CA ALA A 78 -3.61 17.69 19.44
C ALA A 78 -2.95 16.33 19.08
N LEU A 79 -3.34 15.73 17.96
CA LEU A 79 -2.75 14.50 17.42
C LEU A 79 -1.56 14.77 16.48
N GLY A 80 -1.10 16.03 16.35
CA GLY A 80 -0.05 16.41 15.41
C GLY A 80 -0.49 16.39 13.94
N LEU A 81 -1.79 16.25 13.68
CA LEU A 81 -2.33 16.20 12.33
C LEU A 81 -2.56 17.62 11.79
N ARG A 82 -2.23 17.81 10.52
CA ARG A 82 -2.53 19.03 9.75
C ARG A 82 -4.03 19.31 9.76
N THR A 83 -4.42 20.58 9.60
CA THR A 83 -5.83 21.03 9.49
C THR A 83 -6.13 21.79 8.20
N ASP A 84 -5.10 22.06 7.41
CA ASP A 84 -5.16 22.85 6.19
C ASP A 84 -5.49 22.02 4.93
N LEU A 85 -5.22 20.72 4.96
CA LEU A 85 -5.58 19.76 3.90
C LEU A 85 -6.66 18.79 4.38
N VAL A 86 -7.36 18.18 3.43
CA VAL A 86 -8.27 17.07 3.69
C VAL A 86 -7.47 15.94 4.29
N ASN A 87 -7.95 15.45 5.42
CA ASN A 87 -7.44 14.24 6.01
C ASN A 87 -8.63 13.30 6.13
N LEU A 88 -8.62 12.24 5.32
CA LEU A 88 -9.67 11.23 5.26
C LEU A 88 -9.75 10.37 6.54
N THR A 89 -8.96 10.68 7.58
CA THR A 89 -8.80 9.86 8.80
C THR A 89 -9.26 10.50 10.11
N VAL A 90 -9.94 11.65 10.10
CA VAL A 90 -10.42 12.25 11.35
C VAL A 90 -11.41 11.32 12.10
N THR A 91 -12.01 10.35 11.38
CA THR A 91 -12.78 9.23 11.93
C THR A 91 -12.14 7.85 11.72
N GLY A 92 -10.90 7.75 11.24
CA GLY A 92 -10.02 6.57 11.34
C GLY A 92 -10.31 5.36 10.45
N ASP A 93 -11.57 5.07 10.13
CA ASP A 93 -11.95 3.75 9.62
C ASP A 93 -11.41 3.44 8.21
N LEU A 94 -11.43 4.41 7.30
CA LEU A 94 -10.98 4.24 5.90
C LEU A 94 -9.53 3.76 5.78
N VAL A 95 -8.59 4.48 6.41
CA VAL A 95 -7.17 4.15 6.27
C VAL A 95 -6.80 2.91 7.08
N ASN A 96 -7.41 2.71 8.25
CA ASN A 96 -7.18 1.49 9.02
C ASN A 96 -7.63 0.24 8.27
N ASP A 97 -8.61 0.38 7.38
CA ASP A 97 -9.14 -0.71 6.59
C ASP A 97 -8.49 -0.88 5.21
N TYR A 98 -7.77 0.14 4.71
CA TYR A 98 -6.94 0.02 3.51
C TYR A 98 -5.68 -0.80 3.78
N LYS A 99 -5.64 -2.04 3.28
CA LYS A 99 -4.64 -3.05 3.64
C LYS A 99 -4.40 -4.06 2.52
N VAL A 100 -3.41 -4.92 2.71
CA VAL A 100 -3.23 -6.12 1.87
C VAL A 100 -4.39 -7.09 2.16
N LEU A 101 -5.18 -7.40 1.14
CA LEU A 101 -6.35 -8.28 1.22
C LEU A 101 -5.99 -9.74 0.95
N ASP A 102 -5.14 -9.96 -0.04
CA ASP A 102 -4.68 -11.28 -0.45
C ASP A 102 -3.21 -11.23 -0.86
N ASN A 103 -2.49 -12.31 -0.60
CA ASN A 103 -1.09 -12.44 -0.95
C ASN A 103 -0.80 -13.88 -1.38
N SER A 104 -0.24 -14.03 -2.56
CA SER A 104 0.19 -15.29 -3.14
C SER A 104 1.54 -15.11 -3.85
N TYR A 105 2.13 -16.20 -4.33
CA TYR A 105 3.36 -16.13 -5.10
C TYR A 105 3.20 -15.52 -6.51
N GLU A 106 1.97 -15.26 -6.96
CA GLU A 106 1.68 -14.66 -8.29
C GLU A 106 1.16 -13.23 -8.20
N LEU A 107 0.53 -12.87 -7.08
CA LEU A 107 -0.35 -11.72 -6.95
C LEU A 107 -0.38 -11.25 -5.49
N VAL A 108 -0.30 -9.94 -5.30
CA VAL A 108 -0.69 -9.25 -4.07
C VAL A 108 -1.84 -8.28 -4.36
N THR A 109 -2.91 -8.35 -3.57
CA THR A 109 -4.09 -7.47 -3.71
C THR A 109 -4.14 -6.50 -2.55
N VAL A 110 -4.29 -5.21 -2.85
CA VAL A 110 -4.43 -4.13 -1.86
C VAL A 110 -5.79 -3.46 -2.05
N GLY A 111 -6.46 -3.11 -0.95
CA GLY A 111 -7.74 -2.42 -0.98
C GLY A 111 -8.41 -2.34 0.39
N PHE A 112 -9.71 -2.08 0.41
CA PHE A 112 -10.51 -2.03 1.62
C PHE A 112 -11.02 -3.42 2.01
N GLY A 113 -10.97 -3.74 3.30
CA GLY A 113 -11.44 -5.02 3.83
C GLY A 113 -12.94 -5.05 4.11
N GLU A 114 -13.57 -3.90 4.29
CA GLU A 114 -15.01 -3.75 4.51
C GLU A 114 -15.67 -3.07 3.29
N ASN A 115 -16.90 -3.46 2.97
CA ASN A 115 -17.61 -2.86 1.84
C ASN A 115 -18.04 -1.42 2.16
N ASP A 116 -18.46 -1.15 3.40
CA ASP A 116 -18.90 0.17 3.81
C ASP A 116 -17.77 1.21 3.72
N THR A 117 -16.52 0.82 4.00
CA THR A 117 -15.34 1.68 3.82
C THR A 117 -15.02 1.90 2.34
N ALA A 118 -15.16 0.86 1.51
CA ALA A 118 -15.01 0.98 0.05
C ALA A 118 -16.04 1.96 -0.55
N ASP A 119 -17.30 1.89 -0.13
CA ASP A 119 -18.36 2.80 -0.59
C ASP A 119 -18.07 4.26 -0.20
N ILE A 120 -17.52 4.47 1.01
CA ILE A 120 -17.08 5.81 1.44
C ILE A 120 -15.89 6.27 0.59
N ALA A 121 -14.94 5.39 0.27
CA ALA A 121 -13.80 5.71 -0.56
C ALA A 121 -14.23 6.17 -1.96
N GLU A 122 -15.12 5.41 -2.60
CA GLU A 122 -15.72 5.75 -3.90
C GLU A 122 -16.44 7.10 -3.83
N TYR A 123 -17.21 7.35 -2.77
CA TYR A 123 -17.85 8.66 -2.56
C TYR A 123 -16.82 9.80 -2.49
N GLN A 124 -15.68 9.60 -1.82
CA GLN A 124 -14.64 10.64 -1.72
C GLN A 124 -13.99 10.90 -3.09
N GLU A 125 -13.66 9.86 -3.84
CA GLU A 125 -13.09 9.99 -5.19
C GLU A 125 -14.06 10.71 -6.13
N ALA A 126 -15.35 10.35 -6.09
CA ALA A 126 -16.39 11.07 -6.82
C ALA A 126 -16.53 12.54 -6.37
N TYR A 127 -16.39 12.81 -5.07
CA TYR A 127 -16.49 14.16 -4.51
C TYR A 127 -15.32 15.06 -4.92
N TYR A 128 -14.10 14.55 -4.97
CA TYR A 128 -12.92 15.30 -5.41
C TYR A 128 -12.70 15.26 -6.92
N GLY A 129 -13.33 14.31 -7.62
CA GLY A 129 -13.24 14.14 -9.07
C GLY A 129 -11.90 13.58 -9.53
N ASP A 130 -11.21 12.81 -8.69
CA ASP A 130 -9.91 12.22 -8.98
C ASP A 130 -9.74 10.90 -8.20
N GLU A 131 -8.88 10.02 -8.69
CA GLU A 131 -8.49 8.76 -8.02
C GLU A 131 -7.63 9.10 -6.80
N ILE A 132 -7.95 8.54 -5.64
CA ILE A 132 -7.31 8.88 -4.37
C ILE A 132 -6.60 7.68 -3.77
N PHE A 133 -7.25 6.51 -3.80
CA PHE A 133 -6.77 5.31 -3.10
C PHE A 133 -6.02 4.33 -3.99
N ASP A 134 -6.05 4.54 -5.31
CA ASP A 134 -5.24 3.75 -6.23
C ASP A 134 -3.76 4.12 -6.11
N PRO A 135 -2.85 3.13 -6.15
CA PRO A 135 -1.43 3.42 -6.15
C PRO A 135 -1.04 4.15 -7.43
N SER A 136 -0.20 5.17 -7.29
CA SER A 136 0.41 5.86 -8.43
C SER A 136 1.55 5.04 -9.03
N ASP A 137 1.93 5.32 -10.28
CA ASP A 137 3.06 4.67 -10.95
C ASP A 137 4.36 4.74 -10.13
N ILE A 138 4.62 5.89 -9.48
CA ILE A 138 5.80 6.07 -8.63
C ILE A 138 5.77 5.10 -7.44
N GLU A 139 4.61 4.92 -6.82
CA GLU A 139 4.50 4.06 -5.64
C GLU A 139 4.58 2.57 -6.02
N ILE A 140 4.06 2.22 -7.19
CA ILE A 140 4.22 0.90 -7.80
C ILE A 140 5.69 0.64 -8.10
N ASP A 141 6.39 1.58 -8.75
CA ASP A 141 7.81 1.47 -9.08
C ASP A 141 8.67 1.34 -7.82
N GLU A 142 8.40 2.12 -6.77
CA GLU A 142 9.09 2.00 -5.48
C GLU A 142 8.88 0.61 -4.86
N ALA A 143 7.64 0.09 -4.87
CA ALA A 143 7.35 -1.24 -4.36
C ALA A 143 8.00 -2.36 -5.20
N ILE A 144 8.09 -2.20 -6.53
CA ILE A 144 8.80 -3.13 -7.42
C ILE A 144 10.30 -3.11 -7.11
N ASN A 145 10.90 -1.93 -6.94
CA ASN A 145 12.32 -1.83 -6.59
C ASN A 145 12.64 -2.51 -5.24
N GLU A 146 11.75 -2.38 -4.25
CA GLU A 146 11.87 -3.08 -2.97
C GLU A 146 11.77 -4.61 -3.15
N LEU A 147 10.83 -5.08 -3.99
CA LEU A 147 10.68 -6.49 -4.34
C LEU A 147 11.92 -7.04 -5.04
N GLU A 148 12.43 -6.35 -6.05
CA GLU A 148 13.64 -6.74 -6.78
C GLU A 148 14.84 -6.81 -5.84
N GLY A 149 15.01 -5.80 -4.99
CA GLY A 149 16.03 -5.79 -3.94
C GLY A 149 15.93 -7.03 -3.04
N TYR A 150 14.72 -7.37 -2.58
CA TYR A 150 14.48 -8.57 -1.80
C TYR A 150 14.85 -9.86 -2.56
N ILE A 151 14.40 -9.99 -3.81
CA ILE A 151 14.69 -11.15 -4.66
C ILE A 151 16.21 -11.31 -4.86
N LEU A 152 16.94 -10.23 -5.06
CA LEU A 152 18.40 -10.27 -5.20
C LEU A 152 19.10 -10.75 -3.91
N THR A 153 18.51 -10.54 -2.73
CA THR A 153 19.09 -11.04 -1.46
C THR A 153 18.93 -12.54 -1.24
N ILE A 154 17.97 -13.17 -1.93
CA ILE A 154 17.64 -14.59 -1.76
C ILE A 154 18.19 -15.46 -2.91
N LEU A 155 18.60 -14.85 -4.03
CA LEU A 155 19.26 -15.54 -5.13
C LEU A 155 20.75 -15.77 -4.79
N PRO A 156 21.25 -17.01 -4.88
CA PRO A 156 22.64 -17.36 -4.57
C PRO A 156 23.65 -16.90 -5.63
#